data_AF-A0A940TUG9-F1
#
_entry.id   AF-A0A940TUG9-F1
#
_cell.length_a   1.000
_cell.length_b   1.000
_cell.length_c   1.000
_cell.angle_alpha   90.00
_cell.angle_beta   90.00
_cell.angle_gamma   90.00
#
_symmetry.space_group_name_H-M   'P 1'
#
loop_
_entity.id
_entity.type
_entity.pdbx_description
1 polymer ?
#
loop_
_entity_poly.entity_id
_entity_poly.type
_entity_poly.pdbx_seq_one_letter_code
_entity_poly.pdbx_strand_id
1 'polypeptide(L)'
;MALCDVGITKADCLLPETGNLVLRSSSEKPRAVSLLPCIYLAIVRPVLLRPDTHQEGNHNLIFITVTSRTADIELTGTLGVHRPKKLQEWMLDAD
;
A
#
# COMPACT_ATOMS: atom_id res chain seq x y z
N MET A 1 15.21 10.37 9.42
CA MET A 1 14.34 10.59 8.24
C MET A 1 14.82 9.67 7.12
N ALA A 2 13.93 9.23 6.22
CA ALA A 2 14.35 8.50 5.03
C ALA A 2 15.26 9.38 4.16
N LEU A 3 16.24 8.77 3.48
CA LEU A 3 17.11 9.47 2.52
C LEU A 3 16.44 9.70 1.17
N CYS A 4 15.22 9.17 0.97
CA CYS A 4 14.45 9.30 -0.25
C CYS A 4 13.06 9.89 0.02
N ASP A 5 12.57 10.66 -0.94
CA ASP A 5 11.26 11.33 -0.85
C ASP A 5 10.11 10.40 -1.21
N VAL A 6 10.35 9.48 -2.15
CA VAL A 6 9.32 8.60 -2.74
C VAL A 6 9.74 7.14 -2.62
N GLY A 7 8.84 6.31 -2.10
CA GLY A 7 8.91 4.85 -2.16
C GLY A 7 7.95 4.33 -3.21
N ILE A 8 8.40 3.40 -4.05
CA ILE A 8 7.57 2.79 -5.08
C ILE A 8 7.63 1.28 -4.90
N THR A 9 6.46 0.63 -4.84
CA THR A 9 6.42 -0.83 -4.93
C THR A 9 5.32 -1.30 -5.87
N LYS A 10 5.48 -2.52 -6.38
CA LYS A 10 4.39 -3.25 -7.02
C LYS A 10 3.61 -4.00 -5.95
N ALA A 11 2.29 -3.84 -5.95
CA ALA A 11 1.41 -4.59 -5.08
C ALA A 11 1.52 -6.10 -5.36
N ASP A 12 1.42 -6.92 -4.32
CA ASP A 12 1.28 -8.38 -4.50
C ASP A 12 -0.20 -8.76 -4.67
N CYS A 13 -1.10 -8.01 -4.05
CA CYS A 13 -2.54 -8.18 -4.16
C CYS A 13 -3.27 -6.86 -3.85
N LEU A 14 -4.44 -6.64 -4.46
CA LEU A 14 -5.39 -5.60 -4.09
C LEU A 14 -6.72 -6.28 -3.74
N LEU A 15 -7.24 -5.99 -2.54
CA LEU A 15 -8.54 -6.45 -2.07
C LEU A 15 -9.58 -5.35 -2.36
N PRO A 16 -10.41 -5.48 -3.42
CA PRO A 16 -11.27 -4.39 -3.87
C PRO A 16 -12.30 -3.98 -2.83
N GLU A 17 -12.88 -4.95 -2.13
CA GLU A 17 -13.93 -4.75 -1.12
C GLU A 17 -13.50 -3.86 0.04
N THR A 18 -12.21 -3.92 0.41
CA THR A 18 -11.65 -3.15 1.54
C THR A 18 -10.70 -2.05 1.09
N GLY A 19 -10.44 -1.95 -0.22
CA GLY A 19 -9.40 -1.10 -0.82
C GLY A 19 -8.02 -1.26 -0.19
N ASN A 20 -7.70 -2.48 0.26
CA ASN A 20 -6.42 -2.80 0.88
C ASN A 20 -5.43 -3.31 -0.17
N LEU A 21 -4.28 -2.66 -0.26
CA LEU A 21 -3.11 -3.23 -0.90
C LEU A 21 -2.37 -4.14 0.06
N VAL A 22 -1.90 -5.25 -0.48
CA VAL A 22 -1.11 -6.22 0.26
C VAL A 22 0.26 -6.33 -0.39
N LEU A 23 1.29 -6.16 0.43
CA LEU A 23 2.68 -6.37 0.06
C LEU A 23 3.24 -7.55 0.85
N ARG A 24 4.06 -8.37 0.19
CA ARG A 24 4.87 -9.39 0.86
C ARG A 24 6.27 -8.84 1.09
N SER A 25 6.67 -8.75 2.36
CA SER A 25 8.03 -8.37 2.70
C SER A 25 8.99 -9.54 2.49
N SER A 26 10.13 -9.25 1.86
CA SER A 26 11.27 -10.16 1.75
C SER A 26 12.57 -9.35 1.80
N SER A 27 13.73 -10.00 1.68
CA SER A 27 15.02 -9.30 1.51
C SER A 27 15.00 -8.38 0.29
N GLU A 28 14.42 -8.85 -0.81
CA GLU A 28 14.30 -8.13 -2.09
C GLU A 28 13.19 -7.07 -2.08
N LYS A 29 12.19 -7.24 -1.20
CA LYS A 29 11.06 -6.33 -1.01
C LYS A 29 11.01 -5.83 0.45
N PRO A 30 11.96 -4.98 0.87
CA PRO A 30 12.00 -4.53 2.25
C PRO A 30 10.82 -3.59 2.55
N ARG A 31 10.13 -3.84 3.68
CA ARG A 31 9.03 -3.00 4.18
C ARG A 31 9.36 -1.51 4.32
N ALA A 32 10.64 -1.18 4.44
CA ALA A 32 11.12 0.19 4.53
C ALA A 32 10.66 1.06 3.35
N VAL A 33 10.58 0.48 2.15
CA VAL A 33 10.20 1.22 0.92
C VAL A 33 8.76 1.73 0.99
N SER A 34 7.84 0.99 1.62
CA SER A 34 6.44 1.40 1.76
C SER A 34 6.14 2.23 3.01
N LEU A 35 7.07 2.28 3.98
CA LEU A 35 6.81 2.83 5.31
C LEU A 35 7.62 4.09 5.64
N LEU A 36 8.87 4.19 5.16
CA LEU A 36 9.77 5.28 5.55
C LEU A 36 9.66 6.54 4.68
N PRO A 37 9.49 6.45 3.33
CA PRO A 37 9.39 7.63 2.49
C PRO A 37 8.15 8.48 2.83
N CYS A 38 8.27 9.79 2.66
CA CYS A 38 7.15 10.71 2.91
C CYS A 38 6.01 10.52 1.88
N ILE A 39 6.35 10.06 0.68
CA ILE A 39 5.40 9.75 -0.39
C ILE A 39 5.54 8.28 -0.73
N TYR A 40 4.44 7.54 -0.77
CA TYR A 40 4.43 6.15 -1.18
C TYR A 40 3.47 5.95 -2.36
N LEU A 41 4.00 5.39 -3.45
CA LEU A 41 3.27 5.06 -4.66
C LEU A 41 3.23 3.54 -4.83
N ALA A 42 2.02 2.99 -4.92
CA ALA A 42 1.82 1.59 -5.22
C ALA A 42 1.34 1.40 -6.66
N ILE A 43 2.03 0.52 -7.38
CA ILE A 43 1.64 0.12 -8.73
C ILE A 43 0.81 -1.16 -8.64
N VAL A 44 -0.39 -1.11 -9.22
CA VAL A 44 -1.35 -2.21 -9.24
C VAL A 44 -1.66 -2.58 -10.67
N ARG A 45 -1.88 -3.87 -10.94
CA ARG A 45 -2.41 -4.36 -12.21
C ARG A 45 -3.74 -5.05 -11.95
N PRO A 46 -4.72 -4.99 -12.88
CA PRO A 46 -6.03 -5.64 -12.72
C PRO A 46 -5.94 -7.14 -12.38
N VAL A 47 -4.94 -7.83 -12.93
CA VAL A 47 -4.68 -9.26 -12.66
C VAL A 47 -4.34 -9.58 -11.19
N LEU A 48 -4.11 -8.57 -10.35
CA LEU A 48 -3.78 -8.70 -8.92
C LEU A 48 -4.97 -8.43 -7.99
N LEU A 49 -6.15 -8.12 -8.55
CA LEU A 49 -7.39 -8.03 -7.78
C LEU A 49 -7.76 -9.43 -7.26
N ARG A 50 -7.97 -9.56 -5.95
CA ARG A 50 -8.40 -10.82 -5.31
C ARG A 50 -9.54 -10.55 -4.32
N PRO A 51 -10.49 -11.50 -4.17
CA PRO A 51 -11.55 -11.36 -3.18
C PRO A 51 -11.01 -11.49 -1.75
N ASP A 52 -9.94 -12.25 -1.54
CA ASP A 52 -9.37 -12.56 -0.23
C ASP A 52 -7.84 -12.72 -0.27
N THR A 53 -7.24 -12.77 0.92
CA THR A 53 -5.79 -12.89 1.11
C THR A 53 -5.39 -14.35 1.37
N HIS A 54 -5.95 -15.30 0.62
CA HIS A 54 -5.51 -16.68 0.72
C HIS A 54 -4.05 -16.76 0.24
N GLN A 55 -3.13 -16.94 1.18
CA GLN A 55 -1.70 -17.05 0.90
C GLN A 55 -1.16 -18.28 1.63
N GLU A 56 -0.57 -19.19 0.87
CA GLU A 56 0.18 -20.33 1.38
C GLU A 56 1.57 -19.83 1.82
N GLY A 57 1.92 -19.94 3.10
CA GLY A 57 3.29 -19.71 3.61
C GLY A 57 3.45 -18.63 4.68
N ASN A 58 4.62 -18.64 5.36
CA ASN A 58 4.97 -17.75 6.46
C ASN A 58 5.63 -16.46 5.93
N HIS A 59 4.83 -15.58 5.34
CA HIS A 59 5.29 -14.29 4.82
C HIS A 59 4.87 -13.13 5.73
N ASN A 60 5.78 -12.18 5.95
CA ASN A 60 5.42 -10.92 6.60
C ASN A 60 4.60 -10.07 5.64
N LEU A 61 3.28 -10.03 5.85
CA LEU A 61 2.34 -9.26 5.05
C LEU A 61 2.21 -7.83 5.59
N ILE A 62 2.15 -6.87 4.67
CA ILE A 62 1.91 -5.46 4.97
C ILE A 62 0.60 -5.08 4.29
N PHE A 63 -0.38 -4.67 5.09
CA PHE A 63 -1.67 -4.20 4.62
C PHE A 63 -1.67 -2.66 4.63
N ILE A 64 -1.94 -2.07 3.48
CA ILE A 64 -2.01 -0.62 3.28
C ILE A 64 -3.39 -0.30 2.74
N THR A 65 -4.23 0.31 3.58
CA THR A 65 -5.55 0.78 3.17
C THR A 65 -5.40 2.02 2.32
N VAL A 66 -5.80 1.92 1.06
CA VAL A 66 -5.65 3.02 0.09
C VAL A 66 -6.93 3.80 -0.06
N THR A 67 -8.07 3.12 0.05
CA THR A 67 -9.39 3.76 0.13
C THR A 67 -9.59 4.33 1.53
N SER A 68 -8.90 5.43 1.82
CA SER A 68 -9.14 6.23 3.01
C SER A 68 -9.64 7.59 2.55
N ARG A 69 -10.95 7.70 2.35
CA ARG A 69 -11.63 8.98 2.49
C ARG A 69 -12.25 9.05 3.89
N THR A 70 -11.45 8.92 4.94
CA THR A 70 -11.87 9.19 6.32
C THR A 70 -12.01 10.69 6.60
N ALA A 71 -12.47 11.47 5.61
CA ALA A 71 -12.87 12.87 5.80
C ALA A 71 -14.37 13.01 6.10
N ASP A 72 -15.15 11.92 6.04
CA ASP A 72 -16.63 11.99 6.07
C ASP A 72 -17.25 11.80 7.47
N ILE A 73 -16.46 11.74 8.54
CA ILE A 73 -17.00 11.64 9.91
C ILE A 73 -16.39 12.68 10.87
N GLU A 74 -15.09 12.95 10.79
CA GLU A 74 -14.41 13.82 11.78
C GLU A 74 -13.88 15.16 11.22
N LEU A 75 -13.99 15.42 9.91
CA LEU A 75 -13.54 16.65 9.21
C LEU A 75 -12.09 17.12 9.50
N THR A 76 -11.32 16.37 10.29
CA THR A 76 -9.97 16.72 10.72
C THR A 76 -9.10 15.47 10.61
N GLY A 77 -8.47 15.29 9.45
CA GLY A 77 -7.56 14.17 9.24
C GLY A 77 -6.37 14.27 10.19
N THR A 78 -6.33 13.41 11.21
CA THR A 78 -5.13 13.29 12.06
C THR A 78 -4.07 12.55 11.25
N LEU A 79 -3.05 13.28 10.81
CA LEU A 79 -1.92 12.69 10.11
C LEU A 79 -1.15 11.80 11.10
N GLY A 80 -1.28 10.48 10.98
CA GLY A 80 -0.51 9.55 11.79
C GLY A 80 1.00 9.76 11.56
N VAL A 81 1.79 9.90 12.62
CA VAL A 81 3.25 10.13 12.54
C VAL A 81 4.05 8.90 12.05
N HIS A 82 3.38 7.78 11.80
CA HIS A 82 3.97 6.47 11.49
C HIS A 82 3.73 5.98 10.05
N ARG A 83 3.07 6.80 9.21
CA ARG A 83 2.75 6.44 7.82
C ARG A 83 3.32 7.46 6.84
N PRO A 84 3.55 7.09 5.58
CA PRO A 84 3.81 8.05 4.51
C PRO A 84 2.77 9.18 4.56
N LYS A 85 3.23 10.42 4.44
CA LYS A 85 2.38 11.61 4.47
C LYS A 85 1.41 11.66 3.30
N LYS A 86 1.80 11.05 2.17
CA LYS A 86 0.96 10.88 0.98
C LYS A 86 1.05 9.45 0.48
N LEU A 87 -0.10 8.88 0.17
CA LEU A 87 -0.25 7.56 -0.45
C LEU A 87 -0.98 7.73 -1.78
N GLN A 88 -0.49 7.08 -2.83
CA GLN A 88 -1.13 7.03 -4.15
C GLN A 88 -1.13 5.60 -4.67
N GLU A 89 -2.23 5.17 -5.28
CA GLU A 89 -2.30 3.97 -6.11
C GLU A 89 -2.46 4.30 -7.58
N TRP A 90 -1.63 3.67 -8.42
CA TRP A 90 -1.77 3.73 -9.87
C TRP A 90 -2.13 2.35 -10.38
N MET A 91 -3.34 2.23 -10.93
CA MET A 91 -3.74 1.08 -11.71
C MET A 91 -3.16 1.22 -13.12
N LEU A 92 -2.32 0.28 -13.50
CA LEU A 92 -1.81 0.17 -14.87
C LEU A 92 -2.56 -0.94 -15.57
N ASP A 93 -3.25 -0.59 -16.65
CA ASP A 93 -3.84 -1.55 -17.55
C ASP A 93 -2.73 -2.39 -18.22
N ALA A 94 -3.07 -3.63 -18.56
CA ALA A 94 -2.26 -4.40 -19.48
C ALA A 94 -2.78 -4.04 -20.88
N ASP A 95 -1.90 -3.50 -21.73
CA ASP A 95 -2.19 -3.25 -23.14
C ASP A 95 -2.77 -4.49 -23.84
#